data_AF-A0A524R0L2-F1
#
_entry.id   AF-A0A524R0L2-F1
#
_cell.length_a   1.000
_cell.length_b   1.000
_cell.length_c   1.000
_cell.angle_alpha   90.00
_cell.angle_beta   90.00
_cell.angle_gamma   90.00
#
_symmetry.space_group_name_H-M   'P 1'
#
loop_
_entity.id
_entity.type
_entity.pdbx_description
1 polymer ?
#
loop_
_entity_poly.entity_id
_entity_poly.type
_entity_poly.pdbx_seq_one_letter_code
_entity_poly.pdbx_strand_id
1 'polypeptide(L)' 'MSVEQKVIDILQLVLKHQDKPAQEITLGIPLYGEGLGLDSLCVAELSALLEKTFKKDPYTEGVLPETVADIVAFYGDGSA' A
#
# COMPACT_ATOMS: atom_id res chain seq x y z
N MET A 1 1.59 16.84 0.87
CA MET A 1 1.27 15.59 0.15
C MET A 1 0.19 14.86 0.91
N SER A 2 -0.86 14.43 0.22
CA SER A 2 -1.97 13.66 0.81
C SER A 2 -1.52 12.24 1.18
N VAL A 3 -2.24 11.60 2.11
CA VAL A 3 -2.03 10.19 2.48
C VAL A 3 -2.02 9.29 1.25
N GLU A 4 -3.02 9.46 0.37
CA GLU A 4 -3.13 8.77 -0.90
C GLU A 4 -1.83 8.80 -1.71
N GLN A 5 -1.31 10.01 -1.96
CA GLN A 5 -0.09 10.18 -2.76
C GLN A 5 1.11 9.46 -2.15
N LYS A 6 1.23 9.48 -0.82
CA LYS A 6 2.30 8.74 -0.13
C LYS A 6 2.15 7.22 -0.25
N VAL A 7 0.92 6.71 -0.12
CA VAL A 7 0.65 5.27 -0.27
C VAL A 7 0.98 4.83 -1.70
N ILE A 8 0.58 5.61 -2.70
CA ILE A 8 0.90 5.33 -4.11
C ILE A 8 2.41 5.34 -4.34
N ASP A 9 3.14 6.34 -3.82
CA ASP A 9 4.59 6.43 -3.95
C ASP A 9 5.31 5.23 -3.32
N ILE A 10 4.87 4.81 -2.14
CA ILE A 10 5.40 3.61 -1.47
C ILE A 10 5.13 2.36 -2.31
N LEU A 11 3.92 2.18 -2.82
CA LEU A 11 3.59 1.02 -3.65
C LEU A 11 4.40 1.00 -4.95
N GLN A 12 4.58 2.14 -5.60
CA GLN A 12 5.47 2.26 -6.77
C GLN A 12 6.91 1.87 -6.43
N LEU A 13 7.40 2.27 -5.25
CA LEU A 13 8.73 1.92 -4.79
C LEU A 13 8.87 0.40 -4.57
N VAL A 14 7.89 -0.24 -3.93
CA VAL A 14 7.85 -1.69 -3.73
C VAL A 14 7.85 -2.42 -5.07
N LEU A 15 6.97 -2.04 -6.00
CA LEU A 15 6.92 -2.64 -7.33
C LEU A 15 8.27 -2.53 -8.04
N LYS A 16 8.89 -1.35 -7.97
CA LYS A 16 10.22 -1.10 -8.55
C LYS A 16 11.31 -1.97 -7.91
N HIS A 17 11.29 -2.15 -6.59
CA HIS A 17 12.26 -3.02 -5.90
C HIS A 17 12.11 -4.49 -6.27
N GLN A 18 10.88 -4.91 -6.60
CA GLN A 18 10.54 -6.28 -6.93
C GLN A 18 10.64 -6.57 -8.44
N ASP A 19 11.25 -5.65 -9.21
CA ASP A 19 11.36 -5.71 -10.67
C ASP A 19 10.01 -5.88 -11.39
N LYS A 20 8.92 -5.44 -10.74
CA LYS A 20 7.58 -5.45 -11.32
C LYS A 20 7.41 -4.24 -12.25
N PRO A 21 6.66 -4.39 -13.35
CA PRO A 21 6.46 -3.30 -14.30
C PRO A 21 5.79 -2.11 -13.62
N ALA A 22 6.24 -0.91 -13.95
CA ALA A 22 5.55 0.30 -13.54
C ALA A 22 4.15 0.29 -14.16
N GLN A 23 3.14 0.18 -13.30
CA GLN A 23 1.74 0.24 -13.69
C GLN A 23 1.05 1.41 -12.98
N GLU A 24 -0.06 1.85 -13.56
CA GLU A 24 -0.90 2.87 -12.94
C GLU A 24 -1.55 2.31 -11.67
N ILE A 25 -1.26 2.95 -10.53
CA ILE A 25 -1.85 2.60 -9.24
C ILE A 25 -3.05 3.51 -9.02
N THR A 26 -4.23 2.93 -8.96
CA THR A 26 -5.48 3.63 -8.66
C THR A 26 -6.04 3.14 -7.32
N LEU A 27 -6.92 3.92 -6.69
CA LEU A 27 -7.53 3.54 -5.41
C LEU A 27 -8.26 2.19 -5.47
N GLY A 28 -8.93 1.91 -6.58
CA GLY A 28 -9.71 0.68 -6.76
C GLY A 28 -8.88 -0.54 -7.16
N ILE A 29 -7.56 -0.41 -7.35
CA ILE A 29 -6.75 -1.53 -7.78
C ILE A 29 -6.59 -2.54 -6.63
N PRO A 30 -6.84 -3.84 -6.89
CA PRO A 30 -6.55 -4.87 -5.90
C PRO A 30 -5.06 -4.94 -5.61
N LEU A 31 -4.69 -5.18 -4.36
CA LEU A 31 -3.31 -5.34 -3.96
C LEU A 31 -2.78 -6.71 -4.37
N TYR A 32 -3.61 -7.74 -4.32
CA TYR A 32 -3.22 -9.12 -4.59
C TYR A 32 -3.70 -9.60 -5.97
N GLY A 33 -3.24 -10.78 -6.39
CA GLY A 33 -3.74 -11.47 -7.58
C GLY A 33 -3.60 -10.64 -8.86
N GLU A 34 -4.72 -10.41 -9.56
CA GLU A 34 -4.80 -9.71 -10.85
C GLU A 34 -4.56 -8.19 -10.77
N GLY A 35 -4.39 -7.62 -9.57
CA GLY A 35 -4.12 -6.19 -9.40
C GLY A 35 -2.63 -5.85 -9.42
N LEU A 36 -2.08 -5.47 -8.26
CA LEU A 36 -0.63 -5.25 -8.09
C LEU A 36 0.17 -6.54 -7.95
N GLY A 37 -0.53 -7.68 -7.74
CA GLY A 37 0.11 -8.98 -7.55
C GLY A 37 1.12 -8.96 -6.39
N LEU A 38 0.77 -8.31 -5.27
CA LEU A 38 1.65 -8.27 -4.10
C LEU A 38 1.74 -9.67 -3.48
N ASP A 39 2.94 -10.24 -3.53
CA ASP A 39 3.29 -11.48 -2.83
C ASP A 39 3.65 -11.18 -1.36
N SER A 40 3.82 -12.22 -0.53
CA SER A 40 4.21 -12.08 0.88
C SER A 40 5.45 -11.21 1.10
N LEU A 41 6.41 -11.25 0.17
CA LEU A 41 7.62 -10.40 0.23
C LEU A 41 7.29 -8.93 -0.06
N CYS A 42 6.46 -8.66 -1.06
CA CYS A 42 6.02 -7.32 -1.38
C CYS A 42 5.20 -6.72 -0.23
N VAL A 43 4.35 -7.54 0.40
CA VAL A 43 3.55 -7.14 1.57
C VAL A 43 4.44 -6.81 2.76
N ALA A 44 5.46 -7.64 3.05
CA ALA A 44 6.40 -7.37 4.13
C ALA A 44 7.18 -6.06 3.91
N GLU A 45 7.61 -5.79 2.67
CA GLU A 45 8.28 -4.54 2.31
C GLU A 45 7.33 -3.34 2.40
N LEU A 46 6.11 -3.48 1.88
CA LEU A 46 5.06 -2.47 1.98
C LEU A 46 4.76 -2.12 3.43
N SER A 47 4.55 -3.12 4.29
CA SER A 47 4.31 -2.94 5.72
C SER A 47 5.47 -2.17 6.38
N ALA A 48 6.73 -2.55 6.12
CA ALA A 48 7.90 -1.86 6.66
C ALA A 48 7.99 -0.39 6.19
N LEU A 49 7.67 -0.10 4.92
CA LEU A 49 7.71 1.27 4.38
C LEU A 49 6.54 2.12 4.88
N LEU A 50 5.35 1.53 5.03
CA LEU A 50 4.18 2.15 5.61
C LEU A 50 4.43 2.51 7.08
N GLU A 51 4.93 1.56 7.89
CA GLU A 51 5.30 1.80 9.28
C GLU A 51 6.37 2.90 9.37
N LYS A 52 7.40 2.86 8.53
CA LYS A 52 8.44 3.91 8.51
C LYS A 52 7.87 5.30 8.19
N THR A 53 6.87 5.38 7.32
CA THR A 53 6.31 6.65 6.82
C THR A 53 5.22 7.22 7.73
N PHE A 54 4.33 6.37 8.23
CA PHE A 54 3.14 6.74 8.98
C PHE A 54 3.23 6.36 10.47
N LYS A 55 4.30 5.66 10.89
CA LYS A 55 4.47 5.04 12.23
C LYS A 55 3.38 4.02 12.57
N LYS A 56 2.64 3.58 11.56
CA LYS A 56 1.54 2.63 11.62
C LYS A 56 1.43 1.93 10.29
N ASP A 57 1.04 0.67 10.30
CA ASP A 57 0.67 -0.05 9.10
C ASP A 57 -0.57 -0.93 9.37
N PRO A 58 -1.42 -1.14 8.36
CA PRO A 58 -2.64 -1.93 8.53
C PRO A 58 -2.34 -3.39 8.86
N TYR A 59 -1.25 -3.94 8.30
CA TYR A 59 -0.92 -5.35 8.45
C TYR A 59 -0.53 -5.74 9.89
N THR A 60 0.25 -4.91 10.58
CA THR A 60 0.61 -5.14 12.00
C THR A 60 -0.58 -4.98 12.94
N GLU A 61 -1.56 -4.16 12.57
CA GLU A 61 -2.82 -3.98 13.31
C GLU A 61 -3.85 -5.10 13.01
N GLY A 62 -3.49 -6.08 12.17
CA GLY A 62 -4.36 -7.20 11.80
C GLY A 62 -5.40 -6.87 10.72
N VAL A 63 -5.27 -5.70 10.07
CA VAL A 63 -6.08 -5.31 8.93
C VAL A 63 -5.41 -5.82 7.65
N LEU A 64 -6.18 -6.58 6.86
CA LEU A 64 -5.73 -7.07 5.56
C LEU A 64 -6.41 -6.26 4.46
N PRO A 65 -5.81 -5.14 4.03
CA PRO A 65 -6.38 -4.33 2.97
C PRO A 65 -6.40 -5.14 1.68
N GLU A 66 -7.51 -5.06 0.94
CA GLU A 66 -7.67 -5.71 -0.36
C GLU A 66 -7.34 -4.77 -1.52
N THR A 67 -7.52 -3.47 -1.32
CA THR A 67 -7.32 -2.42 -2.32
C THR A 67 -6.50 -1.26 -1.77
N VAL A 68 -5.98 -0.42 -2.65
CA VAL A 68 -5.25 0.81 -2.27
C VAL A 68 -6.17 1.75 -1.48
N ALA A 69 -7.45 1.84 -1.83
CA ALA A 69 -8.46 2.60 -1.11
C ALA A 69 -8.55 2.19 0.37
N ASP A 70 -8.44 0.88 0.66
CA ASP A 70 -8.52 0.36 2.02
C ASP A 70 -7.34 0.83 2.88
N ILE A 71 -6.12 0.79 2.32
CA ILE A 71 -4.93 1.37 2.96
C ILE A 71 -5.12 2.87 3.20
N VAL A 72 -5.58 3.61 2.20
CA VAL A 72 -5.79 5.05 2.32
C VAL A 72 -6.86 5.36 3.36
N ALA A 73 -7.95 4.60 3.40
CA ALA A 73 -9.03 4.72 4.38
C ALA A 73 -8.54 4.47 5.80
N PHE A 74 -7.68 3.45 6.01
CA PHE A 74 -7.07 3.16 7.30
C PHE A 74 -6.33 4.38 7.90
N TYR A 75 -5.67 5.18 7.07
CA TYR A 75 -5.01 6.42 7.50
C TYR A 75 -5.89 7.68 7.39
N GLY A 76 -6.96 7.62 6.59
CA GLY A 76 -7.89 8.71 6.32
C GLY A 76 -8.99 8.86 7.37
N ASP A 77 -9.27 7.82 8.17
CA ASP A 77 -10.24 7.83 9.27
C ASP A 77 -9.84 8.76 10.44
N GLY A 78 -8.70 9.45 10.35
CA GLY A 78 -8.31 10.55 11.24
C GLY A 78 -8.77 11.94 10.79
N SER A 79 -9.68 12.05 9.81
CA SER A 79 -10.16 13.35 9.30
C SER A 79 -11.67 13.35 9.08
N ALA A 80 -12.41 13.48 10.18
CA ALA A 80 -13.75 14.07 10.22
C ALA A 80 -13.90 14.91 11.49
#